data_AF-H1W0D3-F1
#
_entry.id   AF-H1W0D3-F1
#
_cell.length_a   1.000
_cell.length_b   1.000
_cell.length_c   1.000
_cell.angle_alpha   90.00
_cell.angle_beta   90.00
_cell.angle_gamma   90.00
#
_symmetry.space_group_name_H-M   'P 1'
#
loop_
_entity.id
_entity.type
_entity.pdbx_description
1 polymer ?
#
loop_
_entity_poly.entity_id
_entity_poly.type
_entity_poly.pdbx_seq_one_letter_code
_entity_poly.pdbx_strand_id
1 'polypeptide(L)'
;MALAIQHTHQVAESFHMDLKPGNILVDDENNLRLIDWEQSGFSMFTHPPEITVDQEAEEEPRIIYTPHVGGPRRNQKWGFPDWNVLPEWKTTCPRAAELAEVFSLGRTMWMLLEQVEQSADRARWTAAARDVPEEWKNMVMRCIERDPNNRPELDEVVAFWRRQV
;
A
#
# COMPACT_ATOMS: atom_id res chain seq x y z
N MET A 1 -4.92 6.28 -9.46
CA MET A 1 -4.17 5.40 -8.54
C MET A 1 -5.08 4.58 -7.65
N ALA A 2 -5.84 5.16 -6.70
CA ALA A 2 -6.68 4.41 -5.76
C ALA A 2 -7.65 3.42 -6.45
N LEU A 3 -8.29 3.85 -7.56
CA LEU A 3 -9.15 2.98 -8.37
C LEU A 3 -8.42 1.77 -8.96
N ALA A 4 -7.15 1.91 -9.35
CA ALA A 4 -6.37 0.80 -9.87
C ALA A 4 -6.10 -0.24 -8.77
N ILE A 5 -5.81 0.21 -7.55
CA ILE A 5 -5.60 -0.67 -6.40
C ILE A 5 -6.91 -1.34 -5.98
N GLN A 6 -8.01 -0.59 -5.93
CA GLN A 6 -9.34 -1.16 -5.69
C GLN A 6 -9.68 -2.25 -6.71
N HIS A 7 -9.49 -1.99 -8.00
CA HIS A 7 -9.71 -2.99 -9.04
C HIS A 7 -8.77 -4.20 -8.88
N THR A 8 -7.51 -3.98 -8.49
CA THR A 8 -6.52 -5.04 -8.27
C THR A 8 -7.00 -6.04 -7.21
N HIS A 9 -7.48 -5.55 -6.08
CA HIS A 9 -7.94 -6.42 -4.99
C HIS A 9 -9.35 -6.99 -5.24
N GLN A 10 -10.29 -6.15 -5.63
CA GLN A 10 -11.72 -6.50 -5.62
C GLN A 10 -12.23 -7.11 -6.92
N VAL A 11 -11.50 -6.95 -8.03
CA VAL A 11 -11.90 -7.47 -9.35
C VAL A 11 -10.87 -8.44 -9.91
N ALA A 12 -9.60 -8.06 -9.95
CA ALA A 12 -8.54 -8.93 -10.43
C ALA A 12 -8.15 -9.99 -9.40
N GLU A 13 -8.63 -9.87 -8.16
CA GLU A 13 -8.26 -10.73 -7.04
C GLU A 13 -6.73 -10.90 -6.99
N SER A 14 -6.00 -9.81 -6.86
CA SER A 14 -4.54 -9.81 -6.86
C SER A 14 -4.00 -8.72 -5.94
N PHE A 15 -2.69 -8.55 -5.92
CA PHE A 15 -1.97 -7.51 -5.20
C PHE A 15 -0.74 -7.09 -6.02
N HIS A 16 -0.22 -5.87 -5.79
CA HIS A 16 0.87 -5.34 -6.59
C HIS A 16 2.25 -5.48 -5.94
N MET A 17 2.37 -5.25 -4.63
CA MET A 17 3.60 -5.24 -3.80
C MET A 17 4.60 -4.12 -4.10
N ASP A 18 4.66 -3.63 -5.34
CA ASP A 18 5.63 -2.62 -5.79
C ASP A 18 4.96 -1.31 -6.25
N LEU A 19 3.96 -0.86 -5.50
CA LEU A 19 3.32 0.43 -5.78
C LEU A 19 4.29 1.57 -5.43
N LYS A 20 4.74 2.30 -6.46
CA LYS A 20 5.68 3.43 -6.38
C LYS A 20 5.49 4.38 -7.56
N PRO A 21 5.99 5.63 -7.50
CA PRO A 21 5.82 6.59 -8.58
C PRO A 21 6.33 6.07 -9.95
N GLY A 22 7.43 5.31 -9.95
CA GLY A 22 8.03 4.75 -11.16
C GLY A 22 7.17 3.69 -11.88
N ASN A 23 6.17 3.10 -11.22
CA ASN A 23 5.29 2.08 -11.79
C ASN A 23 3.93 2.66 -12.21
N ILE A 24 3.83 3.97 -12.30
CA ILE A 24 2.62 4.69 -12.72
C ILE A 24 2.95 5.52 -13.96
N LEU A 25 2.41 5.12 -15.10
CA LEU A 25 2.54 5.85 -16.35
C LEU A 25 1.36 6.80 -16.56
N VAL A 26 1.62 7.89 -17.28
CA VAL A 26 0.60 8.80 -17.79
C VAL A 26 0.52 8.60 -19.30
N ASP A 27 -0.66 8.32 -19.84
CA ASP A 27 -0.86 8.23 -21.28
C ASP A 27 -1.23 9.59 -21.93
N ASP A 28 -1.44 9.59 -23.24
CA ASP A 28 -1.75 10.78 -24.05
C ASP A 28 -3.15 11.38 -23.77
N GLU A 29 -4.00 10.66 -23.04
CA GLU A 29 -5.30 11.11 -22.57
C GLU A 29 -5.28 11.57 -21.10
N ASN A 30 -4.09 11.65 -20.48
CA ASN A 30 -3.88 11.93 -19.05
C ASN A 30 -4.47 10.86 -18.10
N ASN A 31 -4.69 9.63 -18.58
CA ASN A 31 -5.03 8.52 -17.69
C ASN A 31 -3.78 7.97 -17.01
N LEU A 32 -3.95 7.49 -15.78
CA LEU A 32 -2.89 6.79 -15.04
C LEU A 32 -2.98 5.29 -15.27
N ARG A 33 -1.86 4.66 -15.63
CA ARG A 33 -1.72 3.21 -15.85
C ARG A 33 -0.72 2.60 -14.86
N LEU A 34 -1.15 1.56 -14.14
CA LEU A 34 -0.32 0.78 -13.23
C LEU A 34 0.36 -0.37 -14.01
N ILE A 35 1.68 -0.46 -13.91
CA ILE A 35 2.53 -1.41 -14.66
C ILE A 35 3.43 -2.21 -13.71
N ASP A 36 4.25 -3.11 -14.25
CA ASP A 36 5.29 -3.86 -13.53
C ASP A 36 4.69 -4.87 -12.53
N TRP A 37 3.96 -5.84 -13.07
CA TRP A 37 3.19 -6.85 -12.35
C TRP A 37 4.01 -8.11 -12.04
N GLU A 38 5.20 -8.25 -12.62
CA GLU A 38 6.10 -9.40 -12.48
C GLU A 38 6.94 -9.38 -11.19
N GLN A 39 6.58 -8.54 -10.22
CA GLN A 39 7.38 -8.32 -9.02
C GLN A 39 7.39 -9.51 -8.08
N SER A 40 8.57 -9.76 -7.52
CA SER A 40 8.82 -10.88 -6.61
C SER A 40 9.07 -10.40 -5.18
N GLY A 41 8.36 -9.36 -4.73
CA GLY A 41 8.50 -8.83 -3.38
C GLY A 41 8.01 -7.39 -3.26
N PHE A 42 8.04 -6.87 -2.04
CA PHE A 42 7.68 -5.49 -1.78
C PHE A 42 8.83 -4.53 -2.04
N SER A 43 8.46 -3.33 -2.50
CA SER A 43 9.37 -2.19 -2.61
C SER A 43 10.01 -1.83 -1.28
N MET A 44 11.33 -1.63 -1.24
CA MET A 44 12.04 -1.14 -0.04
C MET A 44 11.60 0.26 0.41
N PHE A 45 10.86 1.01 -0.41
CA PHE A 45 10.48 2.40 -0.14
C PHE A 45 9.03 2.58 0.29
N THR A 46 8.17 1.62 -0.09
CA THR A 46 6.71 1.72 0.09
C THR A 46 6.12 0.54 0.85
N HIS A 47 6.91 -0.48 1.23
CA HIS A 47 6.38 -1.60 1.99
C HIS A 47 5.77 -1.17 3.34
N PRO A 48 4.61 -1.73 3.72
CA PRO A 48 4.08 -1.55 5.05
C PRO A 48 4.95 -2.23 6.13
N PRO A 49 4.84 -1.83 7.41
CA PRO A 49 5.61 -2.45 8.48
C PRO A 49 5.18 -3.90 8.75
N GLU A 50 3.90 -4.24 8.65
CA GLU A 50 3.37 -5.54 9.03
C GLU A 50 3.79 -6.68 8.08
N ILE A 51 4.09 -6.41 6.81
CA ILE A 51 4.55 -7.47 5.88
C ILE A 51 5.97 -7.94 6.22
N THR A 52 6.73 -7.17 7.00
CA THR A 52 8.11 -7.53 7.38
C THR A 52 8.17 -8.64 8.42
N VAL A 53 7.03 -8.97 9.02
CA VAL A 53 6.89 -10.00 10.03
C VAL A 53 6.24 -11.22 9.40
N ASP A 54 6.87 -12.38 9.56
CA ASP A 54 6.24 -13.66 9.28
C ASP A 54 5.08 -13.85 10.28
N GLN A 55 3.84 -13.63 9.84
CA GLN A 55 2.67 -13.61 10.71
C GLN A 55 1.37 -13.94 9.97
N GLU A 56 0.41 -14.45 10.74
CA GLU A 56 -0.97 -14.66 10.30
C GLU A 56 -1.81 -13.42 10.58
N ALA A 57 -2.91 -13.27 9.84
CA ALA A 57 -3.90 -12.23 10.05
C ALA A 57 -5.30 -12.85 10.11
N GLU A 58 -6.07 -12.46 11.12
CA GLU A 58 -7.46 -12.84 11.31
C GLU A 58 -8.30 -11.58 11.53
N GLU A 59 -9.55 -11.59 11.06
CA GLU A 59 -10.45 -10.45 11.19
C GLU A 59 -11.51 -10.66 12.28
N GLU A 60 -11.45 -9.88 13.35
CA GLU A 60 -12.48 -9.79 14.41
C GLU A 60 -12.56 -8.37 15.02
N PRO A 61 -13.70 -7.68 14.93
CA PRO A 61 -13.92 -6.39 14.20
C PRO A 61 -12.71 -5.58 13.67
N ARG A 62 -11.53 -5.77 14.25
CA ARG A 62 -10.21 -5.31 13.86
C ARG A 62 -9.40 -6.49 13.35
N ILE A 63 -8.32 -6.21 12.63
CA ILE A 63 -7.38 -7.24 12.21
C ILE A 63 -6.43 -7.54 13.38
N ILE A 64 -6.33 -8.82 13.71
CA ILE A 64 -5.43 -9.37 14.71
C ILE A 64 -4.27 -10.03 13.96
N TYR A 65 -3.06 -9.53 14.21
CA TYR A 65 -1.83 -10.10 13.64
C TYR A 65 -1.14 -10.99 14.67
N THR A 66 -0.90 -12.24 14.31
CA THR A 66 -0.26 -13.23 15.18
C THR A 66 1.05 -13.70 14.55
N PRO A 67 2.22 -13.32 15.11
CA PRO A 67 3.50 -13.78 14.60
C PRO A 67 3.60 -15.30 14.53
N HIS A 68 4.20 -15.81 13.46
CA HIS A 68 4.40 -17.23 13.28
C HIS A 68 5.29 -17.79 14.41
N VAL A 69 4.87 -18.92 14.97
CA VAL A 69 5.65 -19.68 15.95
C VAL A 69 6.31 -20.86 15.25
N GLY A 70 7.63 -20.84 15.14
CA GLY A 70 8.38 -21.89 14.46
C GLY A 70 9.71 -21.40 13.89
N GLY A 71 10.28 -22.19 12.99
CA GLY A 71 11.41 -21.75 12.18
C GLY A 71 10.95 -20.73 11.12
N PRO A 72 11.87 -19.92 10.57
CA PRO A 72 11.52 -18.95 9.54
C PRO A 72 10.93 -19.65 8.31
N ARG A 73 9.82 -19.13 7.79
CA ARG A 73 9.20 -19.61 6.55
C ARG A 73 9.75 -18.86 5.34
N ARG A 74 9.63 -19.48 4.16
CA ARG A 74 9.94 -18.87 2.87
C ARG A 74 9.01 -19.38 1.79
N ASN A 75 8.33 -18.47 1.10
CA ASN A 75 7.48 -18.79 -0.05
C ASN A 75 7.87 -18.01 -1.32
N GLN A 76 8.93 -17.19 -1.25
CA GLN A 76 9.49 -16.51 -2.41
C GLN A 76 10.87 -17.06 -2.78
N LYS A 77 11.14 -17.21 -4.08
CA LYS A 77 12.47 -17.60 -4.58
C LYS A 77 13.47 -16.46 -4.45
N TRP A 78 13.03 -15.25 -4.79
CA TRP A 78 13.73 -13.97 -4.67
C TRP A 78 12.72 -12.98 -4.13
N GLY A 79 13.17 -11.93 -3.42
CA GLY A 79 12.25 -10.96 -2.87
C GLY A 79 12.55 -10.54 -1.44
N PHE A 80 11.85 -9.50 -1.03
CA PHE A 80 11.68 -9.14 0.36
C PHE A 80 10.18 -8.99 0.64
N PRO A 81 9.65 -9.51 1.76
CA PRO A 81 10.27 -10.40 2.75
C PRO A 81 10.49 -11.84 2.21
N ASP A 82 11.22 -12.69 2.94
CA ASP A 82 11.34 -14.12 2.61
C ASP A 82 9.98 -14.85 2.61
N TRP A 83 9.11 -14.48 3.55
CA TRP A 83 7.73 -14.93 3.65
C TRP A 83 6.77 -13.82 3.24
N ASN A 84 6.27 -13.88 2.00
CA ASN A 84 5.22 -12.98 1.56
C ASN A 84 3.88 -13.45 2.12
N VAL A 85 3.29 -12.61 2.97
CA VAL A 85 2.00 -12.86 3.62
C VAL A 85 0.80 -12.69 2.68
N LEU A 86 0.92 -11.90 1.60
CA LEU A 86 -0.21 -11.54 0.75
C LEU A 86 -0.92 -12.71 0.04
N PRO A 87 -0.22 -13.74 -0.51
CA PRO A 87 -0.88 -14.90 -1.10
C PRO A 87 -1.87 -15.59 -0.13
N GLU A 88 -1.51 -15.65 1.15
CA GLU A 88 -2.35 -16.24 2.19
C GLU A 88 -3.45 -15.26 2.61
N TRP A 89 -3.07 -14.04 3.01
CA TRP A 89 -4.02 -13.02 3.48
C TRP A 89 -5.09 -12.70 2.44
N LYS A 90 -4.76 -12.66 1.14
CA LYS A 90 -5.77 -12.43 0.08
C LYS A 90 -6.93 -13.44 0.16
N THR A 91 -6.69 -14.64 0.70
CA THR A 91 -7.71 -15.68 0.85
C THR A 91 -8.28 -15.77 2.26
N THR A 92 -7.45 -15.60 3.30
CA THR A 92 -7.84 -15.81 4.70
C THR A 92 -8.28 -14.52 5.40
N CYS A 93 -7.71 -13.37 5.04
CA CYS A 93 -8.01 -12.05 5.59
C CYS A 93 -7.82 -10.95 4.51
N PRO A 94 -8.70 -10.87 3.49
CA PRO A 94 -8.50 -9.99 2.33
C PRO A 94 -8.31 -8.52 2.71
N ARG A 95 -8.98 -8.09 3.79
CA ARG A 95 -8.84 -6.75 4.36
C ARG A 95 -7.41 -6.44 4.82
N ALA A 96 -6.69 -7.41 5.39
CA ALA A 96 -5.28 -7.20 5.76
C ALA A 96 -4.41 -6.95 4.52
N ALA A 97 -4.67 -7.70 3.43
CA ALA A 97 -3.97 -7.50 2.16
C ALA A 97 -4.29 -6.13 1.54
N GLU A 98 -5.55 -5.69 1.58
CA GLU A 98 -5.94 -4.35 1.10
C GLU A 98 -5.28 -3.24 1.93
N LEU A 99 -5.31 -3.32 3.26
CA LEU A 99 -4.72 -2.28 4.12
C LEU A 99 -3.19 -2.19 3.98
N ALA A 100 -2.53 -3.31 3.68
CA ALA A 100 -1.11 -3.33 3.33
C ALA A 100 -0.84 -2.51 2.05
N GLU A 101 -1.67 -2.65 1.02
CA GLU A 101 -1.52 -1.89 -0.23
C GLU A 101 -2.02 -0.44 -0.11
N VAL A 102 -2.95 -0.14 0.81
CA VAL A 102 -3.31 1.24 1.21
C VAL A 102 -2.09 1.99 1.76
N PHE A 103 -1.25 1.32 2.55
CA PHE A 103 0.00 1.92 3.02
C PHE A 103 0.93 2.25 1.86
N SER A 104 1.17 1.30 0.94
CA SER A 104 2.00 1.51 -0.24
C SER A 104 1.47 2.66 -1.11
N LEU A 105 0.14 2.77 -1.22
CA LEU A 105 -0.55 3.86 -1.93
C LEU A 105 -0.30 5.21 -1.25
N GLY A 106 -0.47 5.27 0.07
CA GLY A 106 -0.20 6.47 0.86
C GLY A 106 1.27 6.92 0.74
N ARG A 107 2.22 5.99 0.82
CA ARG A 107 3.65 6.28 0.60
C ARG A 107 3.91 6.85 -0.78
N THR A 108 3.32 6.25 -1.81
CA THR A 108 3.46 6.71 -3.20
C THR A 108 2.86 8.10 -3.39
N MET A 109 1.67 8.36 -2.85
CA MET A 109 1.02 9.67 -2.91
C MET A 109 1.83 10.74 -2.16
N TRP A 110 2.39 10.41 -1.00
CA TRP A 110 3.28 11.31 -0.28
C TRP A 110 4.50 11.67 -1.13
N MET A 111 5.19 10.70 -1.75
CA MET A 111 6.36 10.98 -2.60
C MET A 111 6.02 11.95 -3.74
N LEU A 112 4.86 11.73 -4.41
CA LEU A 112 4.39 12.59 -5.50
C LEU A 112 4.08 14.02 -5.03
N LEU A 113 3.32 14.16 -3.94
CA LEU A 113 2.84 15.45 -3.45
C LEU A 113 3.94 16.26 -2.73
N GLU A 114 4.86 15.58 -2.04
CA GLU A 114 6.04 16.19 -1.41
C GLU A 114 7.18 16.42 -2.42
N GLN A 115 7.07 15.87 -3.63
CA GLN A 115 8.04 16.01 -4.73
C GLN A 115 9.44 15.51 -4.34
N VAL A 116 9.48 14.34 -3.70
CA VAL A 116 10.73 13.67 -3.31
C VAL A 116 10.97 12.44 -4.16
N GLU A 117 12.25 12.12 -4.35
CA GLU A 117 12.65 10.85 -4.95
C GLU A 117 12.20 9.65 -4.07
N GLN A 118 12.33 8.44 -4.61
CA GLN A 118 12.08 7.23 -3.84
C GLN A 118 12.96 7.21 -2.60
N SER A 119 12.32 7.30 -1.43
CA SER A 119 12.99 7.43 -0.15
C SER A 119 12.45 6.42 0.85
N ALA A 120 13.35 5.85 1.65
CA ALA A 120 12.99 5.02 2.80
C ALA A 120 12.72 5.88 4.06
N ASP A 121 12.93 7.19 3.97
CA ASP A 121 12.72 8.10 5.09
C ASP A 121 11.24 8.15 5.48
N ARG A 122 11.03 8.40 6.78
CA ARG A 122 9.71 8.64 7.33
C ARG A 122 9.03 9.79 6.57
N ALA A 123 7.81 9.54 6.12
CA ALA A 123 6.98 10.57 5.50
C ALA A 123 6.82 11.78 6.42
N ARG A 124 7.14 12.96 5.89
CA ARG A 124 6.92 14.26 6.53
C ARG A 124 6.63 15.28 5.45
N TRP A 125 5.69 16.19 5.71
CA TRP A 125 5.42 17.32 4.83
C TRP A 125 6.42 18.44 5.10
N THR A 126 6.96 19.03 4.05
CA THR A 126 7.81 20.24 4.16
C THR A 126 7.18 21.43 3.44
N ALA A 127 7.95 22.51 3.30
CA ALA A 127 7.54 23.67 2.51
C ALA A 127 7.33 23.34 1.02
N ALA A 128 7.85 22.20 0.54
CA ALA A 128 7.63 21.73 -0.83
C ALA A 128 6.14 21.47 -1.11
N ALA A 129 5.40 20.89 -0.16
CA ALA A 129 3.97 20.61 -0.28
C ALA A 129 3.08 21.74 0.27
N ARG A 130 3.52 23.01 0.22
CA ARG A 130 2.75 24.14 0.79
C ARG A 130 1.42 24.41 0.07
N ASP A 131 1.34 24.04 -1.19
CA ASP A 131 0.19 24.18 -2.09
C ASP A 131 -0.74 22.95 -2.08
N VAL A 132 -0.31 21.85 -1.47
CA VAL A 132 -1.13 20.64 -1.31
C VAL A 132 -2.21 20.89 -0.24
N PRO A 133 -3.51 20.65 -0.55
CA PRO A 133 -4.60 20.81 0.41
C PRO A 133 -4.40 19.99 1.69
N GLU A 134 -4.76 20.57 2.83
CA GLU A 134 -4.55 19.92 4.14
C GLU A 134 -5.35 18.61 4.27
N GLU A 135 -6.55 18.55 3.68
CA GLU A 135 -7.36 17.33 3.67
C GLU A 135 -6.70 16.19 2.88
N TRP A 136 -5.94 16.50 1.82
CA TRP A 136 -5.17 15.51 1.04
C TRP A 136 -4.00 15.00 1.87
N LYS A 137 -3.27 15.91 2.54
CA LYS A 137 -2.21 15.55 3.48
C LYS A 137 -2.73 14.62 4.58
N ASN A 138 -3.87 14.96 5.17
CA ASN A 138 -4.50 14.16 6.21
C ASN A 138 -4.89 12.77 5.71
N MET A 139 -5.50 12.65 4.52
CA MET A 139 -5.82 11.35 3.93
C MET A 139 -4.56 10.51 3.70
N VAL A 140 -3.53 11.10 3.09
CA VAL A 140 -2.26 10.43 2.82
C VAL A 140 -1.58 9.97 4.12
N MET A 141 -1.55 10.80 5.16
CA MET A 141 -0.97 10.44 6.46
C MET A 141 -1.75 9.33 7.16
N ARG A 142 -3.09 9.30 7.03
CA ARG A 142 -3.91 8.20 7.55
C ARG A 142 -3.64 6.89 6.80
N CYS A 143 -3.43 6.92 5.48
CA CYS A 143 -3.08 5.72 4.71
C CYS A 143 -1.78 5.06 5.20
N ILE A 144 -0.82 5.85 5.68
CA ILE A 144 0.49 5.35 6.13
C ILE A 144 0.59 5.14 7.65
N GLU A 145 -0.55 5.05 8.34
CA GLU A 145 -0.57 4.72 9.75
C GLU A 145 0.14 3.40 10.04
N ARG A 146 0.86 3.35 11.16
CA ARG A 146 1.68 2.18 11.50
C ARG A 146 0.81 0.96 11.83
N ASP A 147 -0.26 1.16 12.59
CA ASP A 147 -1.27 0.12 12.84
C ASP A 147 -2.25 0.09 11.65
N PRO A 148 -2.35 -1.03 10.92
CA PRO A 148 -3.30 -1.16 9.80
C PRO A 148 -4.73 -0.81 10.19
N ASN A 149 -5.15 -1.07 11.42
CA ASN A 149 -6.51 -0.77 11.89
C ASN A 149 -6.83 0.73 12.01
N ASN A 150 -5.82 1.60 11.94
CA ASN A 150 -6.00 3.05 11.94
C ASN A 150 -5.99 3.65 10.52
N ARG A 151 -5.73 2.82 9.50
CA ARG A 151 -5.77 3.24 8.09
C ARG A 151 -7.23 3.29 7.61
N PRO A 152 -7.56 4.17 6.65
CA PRO A 152 -8.83 4.15 5.96
C PRO A 152 -8.96 2.86 5.16
N GLU A 153 -10.18 2.33 5.05
CA GLU A 153 -10.48 1.25 4.12
C GLU A 153 -10.26 1.72 2.68
N LEU A 154 -9.92 0.80 1.76
CA LEU A 154 -9.61 1.15 0.37
C LEU A 154 -10.78 1.88 -0.33
N ASP A 155 -12.02 1.48 -0.03
CA ASP A 155 -13.23 2.14 -0.52
C ASP A 155 -13.36 3.58 0.01
N GLU A 156 -12.97 3.83 1.26
CA GLU A 156 -12.94 5.18 1.84
C GLU A 156 -11.93 6.06 1.09
N VAL A 157 -10.74 5.52 0.80
CA VAL A 157 -9.70 6.22 0.03
C VAL A 157 -10.20 6.56 -1.37
N VAL A 158 -10.81 5.61 -2.08
CA VAL A 158 -11.40 5.86 -3.40
C VAL A 158 -12.50 6.91 -3.34
N ALA A 159 -13.41 6.80 -2.37
CA ALA A 159 -14.51 7.75 -2.20
C ALA A 159 -14.00 9.15 -1.89
N PHE A 160 -12.93 9.28 -1.09
CA PHE A 160 -12.30 10.56 -0.82
C PHE A 160 -11.79 11.23 -2.09
N TRP A 161 -10.96 10.54 -2.88
CA TRP A 161 -10.37 11.12 -4.09
C TRP A 161 -11.39 11.44 -5.16
N ARG A 162 -12.48 10.66 -5.26
CA ARG A 162 -13.60 10.97 -6.17
C ARG A 162 -14.33 12.28 -5.84
N ARG A 163 -14.25 12.78 -4.59
CA ARG A 163 -14.85 14.06 -4.20
C ARG A 163 -13.94 15.26 -4.45
N GLN A 164 -12.68 15.02 -4.83
CA GLN A 164 -11.67 16.08 -5.04
C GLN A 164 -11.57 16.52 -6.51
N VAL A 165 -12.28 15.84 -7.41
CA VAL A 165 -12.34 16.09 -8.86
C VAL A 165 -13.63 16.79 -9.27
#